data_AF-A0A8C2UV25-F1
#
_entry.id   AF-A0A8C2UV25-F1
#
_cell.length_a   1.000
_cell.length_b   1.000
_cell.length_c   1.000
_cell.angle_alpha   90.00
_cell.angle_beta   90.00
_cell.angle_gamma   90.00
#
_symmetry.space_group_name_H-M   'P 1'
#
loop_
_entity.id
_entity.type
_entity.pdbx_description
1 polymer ?
#
loop_
_entity_poly.entity_id
_entity_poly.type
_entity_poly.pdbx_seq_one_letter_code
_entity_poly.pdbx_strand_id
1 'polypeptide(L)'
;MKAFTLLALLALAVLCLAAWADGKHSGAESGKPFLSKQEGSEVVKRPRRYLNQGLGAPAPAPDPLEPQREVCELNPDCDELADHVGFQDAYQRFYGTA
;
A
#
# COMPACT_ATOMS: atom_id res chain seq x y z
N MET A 1 -22.56 -46.65 -20.70
CA MET A 1 -22.10 -45.26 -20.98
C MET A 1 -23.04 -44.20 -20.42
N LYS A 2 -24.37 -44.29 -20.65
CA LYS A 2 -25.36 -43.30 -20.14
C LYS A 2 -25.40 -43.16 -18.61
N ALA A 3 -25.17 -44.23 -17.86
CA ALA A 3 -25.14 -44.17 -16.39
C ALA A 3 -23.93 -43.36 -15.86
N PHE A 4 -22.77 -43.50 -16.48
CA PHE A 4 -21.57 -42.76 -16.10
C PHE A 4 -21.69 -41.27 -16.40
N THR A 5 -22.35 -40.90 -17.52
CA THR A 5 -22.63 -39.50 -17.83
C THR A 5 -23.62 -38.88 -16.85
N LEU A 6 -24.62 -39.64 -16.38
CA LEU A 6 -25.55 -39.16 -15.35
C LEU A 6 -24.86 -38.96 -14.00
N LEU A 7 -23.97 -39.86 -13.61
CA LEU A 7 -23.18 -39.72 -12.38
C LEU A 7 -22.23 -38.51 -12.42
N ALA A 8 -21.58 -38.27 -13.56
CA ALA A 8 -20.71 -37.11 -13.74
C ALA A 8 -21.49 -35.79 -13.67
N LEU A 9 -22.68 -35.72 -14.26
CA LEU A 9 -23.55 -34.54 -14.19
C LEU A 9 -24.07 -34.29 -12.77
N LEU A 10 -24.44 -35.33 -12.02
CA LEU A 10 -24.85 -35.21 -10.62
C LEU A 10 -23.70 -34.72 -9.73
N ALA A 11 -22.49 -35.24 -9.93
CA ALA A 11 -21.31 -34.78 -9.20
C ALA A 11 -21.01 -33.29 -9.46
N LEU A 12 -21.09 -32.86 -10.73
CA LEU A 12 -20.93 -31.44 -11.08
C LEU A 12 -22.02 -30.56 -10.47
N ALA A 13 -23.28 -31.02 -10.47
CA ALA A 13 -24.39 -30.27 -9.89
C ALA A 13 -24.20 -30.05 -8.37
N VAL A 14 -23.74 -31.08 -7.64
CA VAL A 14 -23.42 -30.97 -6.20
C VAL A 14 -22.26 -30.00 -5.95
N LEU A 15 -21.19 -30.06 -6.76
CA LEU A 15 -20.06 -29.13 -6.68
C LEU A 15 -20.47 -27.68 -6.95
N CYS A 16 -21.33 -27.43 -7.95
CA CYS A 16 -21.84 -26.09 -8.25
C CYS A 16 -22.74 -25.53 -7.12
N LEU A 17 -23.55 -26.38 -6.48
CA LEU A 17 -24.39 -25.99 -5.34
C LEU A 17 -23.54 -25.68 -4.09
N ALA A 18 -22.49 -26.47 -3.83
CA ALA A 18 -21.55 -26.20 -2.75
C ALA A 18 -20.76 -24.89 -2.98
N ALA A 19 -20.31 -24.65 -4.21
CA ALA A 19 -19.63 -23.41 -4.57
C ALA A 19 -20.53 -22.17 -4.49
N TRP A 20 -21.84 -22.30 -4.77
CA TRP A 20 -22.80 -21.21 -4.57
C TRP A 20 -22.97 -20.91 -3.07
N ALA A 21 -23.02 -21.92 -2.21
CA ALA A 21 -23.15 -21.73 -0.76
C ALA A 21 -21.95 -20.99 -0.16
N ASP A 22 -20.75 -21.16 -0.71
CA ASP A 22 -19.54 -20.40 -0.34
C ASP A 22 -19.54 -18.97 -0.90
N GLY A 23 -20.30 -18.69 -1.96
CA GLY A 23 -20.27 -17.42 -2.70
C GLY A 23 -21.24 -16.33 -2.24
N LYS A 24 -22.08 -16.57 -1.20
CA LYS A 24 -23.10 -15.59 -0.77
C LYS A 24 -23.18 -15.42 0.74
N HIS A 25 -22.07 -15.01 1.35
CA HIS A 25 -22.10 -14.26 2.61
C HIS A 25 -21.87 -12.76 2.34
N SER A 26 -22.90 -12.12 1.78
CA SER A 26 -23.05 -10.67 1.85
C SER A 26 -24.32 -10.33 2.63
N GLY A 27 -24.14 -9.93 3.90
CA GLY A 27 -25.05 -9.08 4.65
C GLY A 27 -26.27 -9.72 5.30
N ALA A 28 -26.21 -9.96 6.62
CA ALA A 28 -26.91 -9.15 7.65
C ALA A 28 -27.16 -9.96 8.93
N GLU A 29 -26.55 -9.47 10.01
CA GLU A 29 -26.93 -9.54 11.43
C GLU A 29 -27.59 -10.81 12.00
N SER A 30 -26.86 -11.48 12.91
CA SER A 30 -27.49 -12.15 14.05
C SER A 30 -26.60 -11.96 15.28
N GLY A 31 -27.16 -11.27 16.27
CA GLY A 31 -26.45 -10.69 17.39
C GLY A 31 -25.65 -11.68 18.23
N LYS A 32 -24.41 -11.29 18.51
CA LYS A 32 -23.80 -11.52 19.82
C LYS A 32 -23.27 -10.16 20.28
N PRO A 33 -23.56 -9.77 21.53
CA PRO A 33 -23.47 -8.41 21.99
C PRO A 33 -22.01 -7.98 21.98
N PHE A 34 -21.77 -6.76 21.52
CA PHE A 34 -20.68 -5.87 21.91
C PHE A 34 -19.68 -6.54 22.86
N LEU A 35 -18.75 -7.33 22.29
CA LEU A 35 -17.63 -7.88 23.02
C LEU A 35 -16.75 -6.70 23.41
N SER A 36 -17.03 -6.26 24.64
CA SER A 36 -16.18 -5.54 25.56
C SER A 36 -15.10 -4.68 24.92
N LYS A 37 -15.37 -3.38 24.93
CA LYS A 37 -14.39 -2.29 24.75
C LYS A 37 -13.12 -2.44 25.63
N GLN A 38 -13.09 -3.40 26.56
CA GLN A 38 -12.01 -3.66 27.50
C GLN A 38 -10.88 -4.55 26.94
N GLU A 39 -11.15 -5.54 26.08
CA GLU A 39 -10.10 -6.42 25.51
C GLU A 39 -9.27 -5.70 24.44
N GLY A 40 -9.86 -4.78 23.69
CA GLY A 40 -9.11 -3.89 22.80
C GLY A 40 -8.11 -3.00 23.54
N SER A 41 -8.36 -2.70 24.84
CA SER A 41 -7.45 -1.90 25.66
C SER A 41 -6.24 -2.69 26.16
N GLU A 42 -6.31 -4.02 26.17
CA GLU A 42 -5.17 -4.85 26.59
C GLU A 42 -4.08 -4.88 25.51
N VAL A 43 -4.45 -4.79 24.23
CA VAL A 43 -3.50 -4.63 23.12
C VAL A 43 -2.90 -3.22 23.06
N VAL A 44 -3.54 -2.23 23.69
CA VAL A 44 -3.01 -0.86 23.87
C VAL A 44 -2.01 -0.79 25.03
N LYS A 45 -1.87 -1.85 25.85
CA LYS A 45 -0.78 -1.95 26.85
C LYS A 45 0.58 -2.26 26.24
N ARG A 46 0.73 -2.33 24.90
CA ARG A 46 2.07 -2.11 24.33
C ARG A 46 2.47 -0.71 24.81
N PRO A 47 3.51 -0.56 25.65
CA PRO A 47 3.97 0.76 26.05
C PRO A 47 4.18 1.50 24.74
N ARG A 48 3.36 2.54 24.51
CA ARG A 48 3.58 3.48 23.43
C ARG A 48 5.01 3.89 23.67
N ARG A 49 5.94 3.43 22.82
CA ARG A 49 7.27 4.00 22.81
C ARG A 49 6.94 5.45 22.55
N TYR A 50 6.99 6.27 23.59
CA TYR A 50 7.27 7.68 23.46
C TYR A 50 8.68 7.70 22.87
N LEU A 51 8.76 7.30 21.59
CA LEU A 51 9.68 7.87 20.66
C LEU A 51 9.41 9.34 20.86
N ASN A 52 10.35 9.95 21.52
CA ASN A 52 10.43 11.36 21.79
C ASN A 52 10.52 12.01 20.40
N GLN A 53 9.39 12.08 19.71
CA GLN A 53 9.27 12.38 18.29
C GLN A 53 9.37 13.89 18.07
N GLY A 54 10.25 14.56 18.81
CA GLY A 54 10.37 16.01 18.73
C GLY A 54 11.05 16.76 19.87
N LEU A 55 11.84 16.15 20.77
CA LEU A 55 12.77 16.95 21.59
C LEU A 55 14.17 16.92 20.98
N GLY A 56 14.47 17.92 20.15
CA GLY A 56 15.85 18.41 20.09
C GLY A 56 16.29 19.15 18.84
N ALA A 57 15.64 18.95 17.69
CA ALA A 57 16.00 19.67 16.48
C ALA A 57 14.73 20.06 15.72
N PRO A 58 14.58 21.34 15.29
CA PRO A 58 13.68 21.67 14.20
C PRO A 58 13.94 20.71 13.05
N ALA A 59 12.88 20.28 12.35
CA ALA A 59 13.09 19.60 11.08
C ALA A 59 14.06 20.45 10.23
N PRO A 60 15.05 19.84 9.56
CA PRO A 60 15.91 20.57 8.65
C PRO A 60 15.03 21.41 7.72
N ALA A 61 15.39 22.68 7.54
CA ALA A 61 14.70 23.50 6.55
C ALA A 61 14.76 22.75 5.20
N PRO A 62 13.65 22.74 4.43
CA PRO A 62 13.65 22.11 3.11
C PRO A 62 14.80 22.67 2.28
N ASP A 63 15.54 21.80 1.62
CA ASP A 63 16.67 22.23 0.79
C ASP A 63 16.13 23.10 -0.36
N PRO A 64 16.59 24.36 -0.49
CA PRO A 64 16.13 25.27 -1.53
C PRO A 64 16.35 24.75 -2.96
N LEU A 65 17.23 23.75 -3.14
CA LEU A 65 17.53 23.14 -4.43
C LEU A 65 16.64 21.96 -4.79
N GLU A 66 15.81 21.46 -3.86
CA GLU A 66 14.89 20.34 -4.11
C GLU A 66 13.98 20.55 -5.33
N PRO A 67 13.37 21.74 -5.55
CA PRO A 67 12.50 21.93 -6.72
C PRO A 67 13.25 21.81 -8.05
N GLN A 68 14.53 22.20 -8.08
CA GLN A 68 15.35 22.05 -9.27
C GLN A 68 15.77 20.58 -9.45
N ARG A 69 16.04 19.88 -8.34
CA ARG A 69 16.35 18.45 -8.29
C ARG A 69 15.21 17.63 -8.87
N GLU A 70 13.98 17.88 -8.43
CA GLU A 70 12.76 17.25 -8.95
C GLU A 70 12.61 17.46 -10.46
N VAL A 71 12.90 18.66 -10.97
CA VAL A 71 12.83 18.94 -12.42
C VAL A 71 13.88 18.13 -13.20
N CYS A 72 15.09 17.97 -12.67
CA CYS A 72 16.13 17.18 -13.32
C CYS A 72 15.80 15.68 -13.30
N GLU A 73 15.30 15.15 -12.17
CA GLU A 73 14.87 13.75 -12.04
C GLU A 73 13.70 13.39 -12.99
N LEU A 74 12.86 14.37 -13.33
CA LEU A 74 11.78 14.18 -14.32
C LEU A 74 12.28 14.08 -15.77
N ASN A 75 13.54 14.45 -16.03
CA ASN A 75 14.15 14.38 -17.36
C ASN A 75 15.26 13.32 -17.36
N PRO A 76 15.08 12.18 -18.07
CA PRO A 76 16.03 11.07 -18.02
C PRO A 76 17.44 11.47 -18.48
N ASP A 77 17.55 12.41 -19.42
CA ASP A 77 18.86 12.87 -19.89
C ASP A 77 19.55 13.77 -18.85
N CYS A 78 18.78 14.53 -18.06
CA CYS A 78 19.31 15.34 -16.97
C CYS A 78 19.71 14.47 -15.78
N ASP A 79 18.88 13.49 -15.44
CA ASP A 79 19.09 12.55 -14.33
C ASP A 79 20.36 11.70 -14.53
N GLU A 80 20.50 11.07 -15.69
CA GLU A 80 21.70 10.30 -16.05
C GLU A 80 22.96 11.19 -16.08
N LEU A 81 22.84 12.45 -16.55
CA LEU A 81 23.97 13.38 -16.51
C LEU A 81 24.32 13.80 -15.07
N ALA A 82 23.32 13.97 -14.21
CA ALA A 82 23.51 14.33 -12.80
C ALA A 82 24.32 13.27 -12.05
N ASP A 83 24.19 11.99 -12.41
CA ASP A 83 25.00 10.90 -11.85
C ASP A 83 26.50 11.02 -12.20
N HIS A 84 26.83 11.69 -13.30
CA HIS A 84 28.21 11.85 -13.77
C HIS A 84 28.86 13.16 -13.36
N VAL A 85 28.11 14.27 -13.39
CA VAL A 85 28.67 15.62 -13.16
C VAL A 85 28.07 16.33 -11.93
N GLY A 86 27.07 15.73 -11.31
CA GLY A 86 26.29 16.35 -10.24
C GLY A 86 25.09 17.12 -10.76
N PHE A 87 24.02 17.12 -9.95
CA PHE A 87 22.73 17.71 -10.29
C PHE A 87 22.81 19.20 -10.69
N GLN A 88 23.57 20.04 -9.98
CA GLN A 88 23.63 21.48 -10.28
C GLN A 88 24.23 21.75 -11.67
N ASP A 89 25.31 21.04 -12.03
CA ASP A 89 25.96 21.17 -13.33
C ASP A 89 25.09 20.59 -14.45
N ALA A 90 24.38 19.49 -14.19
CA ALA A 90 23.42 18.92 -15.13
C ALA A 90 22.25 19.89 -15.37
N TYR A 91 21.63 20.37 -14.29
CA TYR A 91 20.52 21.33 -14.35
C TYR A 91 20.91 22.60 -15.11
N GLN A 92 22.09 23.15 -14.86
CA GLN A 92 22.57 24.35 -15.55
C GLN A 92 22.76 24.13 -17.06
N ARG A 93 23.17 22.93 -17.49
CA ARG A 93 23.34 22.61 -18.93
C ARG A 93 22.01 22.46 -19.67
N PHE A 94 20.97 21.97 -19.00
CA PHE A 94 19.65 21.75 -19.60
C PHE A 94 18.74 22.97 -19.50
N TYR A 95 18.75 23.65 -18.35
CA TYR A 95 17.78 24.69 -17.99
C TYR A 95 18.42 26.06 -17.74
N GLY A 96 19.75 26.16 -17.69
CA GLY A 96 20.45 27.43 -17.52
C GLY A 96 20.35 28.30 -18.76
N THR A 97 20.05 29.59 -18.58
CA THR A 97 20.21 30.60 -19.63
C THR A 97 21.69 31.00 -19.65
N ALA A 98 22.42 30.61 -20.69
CA ALA A 98 23.82 31.01 -20.89
C ALA A 98 24.01 32.53 -20.93
#